data_AF-A0A938JXP9-F1
#
_entry.id   AF-A0A938JXP9-F1
#
_cell.length_a   1.000
_cell.length_b   1.000
_cell.length_c   1.000
_cell.angle_alpha   90.00
_cell.angle_beta   90.00
_cell.angle_gamma   90.00
#
_symmetry.space_group_name_H-M   'P 1'
#
loop_
_entity.id
_entity.type
_entity.pdbx_description
1 polymer ?
#
loop_
_entity_poly.entity_id
_entity_poly.type
_entity_poly.pdbx_seq_one_letter_code
_entity_poly.pdbx_strand_id
1 'polypeptide(L)'
;MSDQIMTEISVDLDNRDKNTALIRLILAFPVIVFLSSFSNFTDEAMGIAGGILFLPTILALLFRNKYPSYVLAFNKAFLELSNRVTIYLLVLTDSYPSIESNEKVRLIYPEIDGGKNLSPWLPLVKWFLAIPLYIVGLLYGLYGLALTLMAWFSVVRTGTYPEAKAEEVVKVIAFWNRIYGYAFLLVTDKYPSFSLN
;
A
#
# COMPACT_ATOMS: atom_id res chain seq x y z
N MET A 1 -17.38 -9.92 6.96
CA MET A 1 -16.28 -9.34 6.17
C MET A 1 -15.50 -8.39 7.08
N SER A 2 -14.19 -8.22 6.89
CA SER A 2 -13.41 -7.24 7.68
C SER A 2 -13.82 -5.82 7.32
N ASP A 3 -13.88 -4.94 8.32
CA ASP A 3 -14.17 -3.51 8.15
C ASP A 3 -12.96 -2.73 7.60
N GLN A 4 -11.85 -3.40 7.30
CA GLN A 4 -10.59 -2.82 6.86
C GLN A 4 -10.04 -3.55 5.63
N ILE A 5 -9.09 -2.91 4.94
CA ILE A 5 -8.42 -3.50 3.78
C ILE A 5 -7.68 -4.78 4.21
N MET A 6 -7.98 -5.90 3.58
CA MET A 6 -7.17 -7.11 3.68
C MET A 6 -6.16 -7.14 2.54
N THR A 7 -4.93 -7.53 2.85
CA THR A 7 -3.82 -7.56 1.89
C THR A 7 -3.39 -9.01 1.69
N GLU A 8 -3.57 -9.52 0.47
CA GLU A 8 -3.11 -10.84 0.06
C GLU A 8 -1.95 -10.66 -0.92
N ILE A 9 -0.77 -11.17 -0.56
CA ILE A 9 0.45 -11.07 -1.38
C ILE A 9 1.00 -12.47 -1.59
N SER A 10 1.16 -12.86 -2.85
CA SER A 10 1.87 -14.09 -3.21
C SER A 10 3.36 -13.80 -3.27
N VAL A 11 4.11 -14.40 -2.34
CA VAL A 11 5.57 -14.25 -2.21
C VAL A 11 6.28 -15.40 -2.93
N ASP A 12 7.34 -15.10 -3.65
CA ASP A 12 8.23 -16.12 -4.21
C ASP A 12 9.25 -16.51 -3.13
N LEU A 13 9.31 -17.76 -2.68
CA LEU A 13 10.23 -18.16 -1.60
C LEU A 13 11.51 -18.81 -2.14
N ASP A 14 11.35 -19.73 -3.08
CA ASP A 14 12.44 -20.58 -3.58
C ASP A 14 12.84 -20.24 -5.01
N ASN A 15 14.02 -20.77 -5.42
CA ASN A 15 14.58 -20.63 -6.77
C ASN A 15 14.67 -19.17 -7.24
N ARG A 16 15.10 -18.28 -6.33
CA ARG A 16 15.12 -16.84 -6.54
C ARG A 16 16.23 -16.41 -7.50
N ASP A 17 15.94 -15.42 -8.34
CA ASP A 17 16.94 -14.82 -9.23
C ASP A 17 17.89 -13.89 -8.45
N LYS A 18 19.14 -14.36 -8.31
CA LYS A 18 20.21 -13.68 -7.59
C LYS A 18 20.66 -12.40 -8.28
N ASN A 19 20.69 -12.38 -9.62
CA ASN A 19 21.24 -11.26 -10.37
C ASN A 19 20.28 -10.07 -10.33
N THR A 20 18.99 -10.35 -10.56
CA THR A 20 17.92 -9.35 -10.48
C THR A 20 17.83 -8.75 -9.07
N ALA A 21 18.08 -9.53 -8.02
CA ALA A 21 18.09 -9.03 -6.66
C ALA A 21 19.17 -7.98 -6.36
N LEU A 22 20.34 -8.04 -7.02
CA LEU A 22 21.44 -7.09 -6.80
C LEU A 22 21.18 -5.72 -7.45
N ILE A 23 20.64 -5.72 -8.67
CA ILE A 23 20.43 -4.50 -9.47
C ILE A 23 18.99 -3.99 -9.37
N ARG A 24 18.21 -4.49 -8.41
CA ARG A 24 16.76 -4.28 -8.32
C ARG A 24 16.35 -2.82 -8.25
N LEU A 25 17.13 -1.99 -7.56
CA LEU A 25 16.88 -0.54 -7.48
C LEU A 25 17.02 0.14 -8.85
N ILE A 26 17.95 -0.32 -9.67
CA ILE A 26 18.15 0.18 -11.04
C ILE A 26 17.02 -0.30 -11.93
N LEU A 27 16.67 -1.60 -11.85
CA LEU A 27 15.57 -2.17 -12.63
C LEU A 27 14.22 -1.54 -12.26
N ALA A 28 13.99 -1.21 -10.99
CA ALA A 28 12.77 -0.57 -10.54
C ALA A 28 12.64 0.90 -11.00
N PHE A 29 13.71 1.53 -11.48
CA PHE A 29 13.71 2.96 -11.82
C PHE A 29 12.57 3.35 -12.79
N PRO A 30 12.32 2.66 -13.92
CA PRO A 30 11.26 3.04 -14.85
C PRO A 30 9.87 2.97 -14.22
N VAL A 31 9.57 1.93 -13.44
CA VAL A 31 8.27 1.81 -12.77
C VAL A 31 8.11 2.80 -11.62
N ILE A 32 9.20 3.16 -10.93
CA ILE A 32 9.18 4.23 -9.91
C ILE A 32 8.85 5.57 -10.57
N VAL A 33 9.47 5.88 -11.72
CA VAL A 33 9.17 7.09 -12.50
C VAL A 33 7.73 7.07 -13.00
N PHE A 34 7.25 5.93 -13.49
CA PHE A 34 5.85 5.78 -13.89
C PHE A 34 4.90 6.00 -12.71
N LEU A 35 5.15 5.39 -11.55
CA LEU A 35 4.33 5.55 -10.35
C LEU A 35 4.36 7.00 -9.85
N SER A 36 5.52 7.65 -9.85
CA SER A 36 5.67 9.05 -9.40
C SER A 36 5.02 10.04 -10.36
N SER A 37 4.82 9.69 -11.64
CA SER A 37 4.09 10.55 -12.58
C SER A 37 2.66 10.86 -12.13
N PHE A 38 2.00 9.93 -11.41
CA PHE A 38 0.68 10.14 -10.82
C PHE A 38 0.71 11.04 -9.56
N SER A 39 1.90 11.29 -9.00
CA SER A 39 2.09 12.17 -7.84
C SER A 39 2.43 13.62 -8.22
N ASN A 40 2.74 13.91 -9.50
CA ASN A 40 3.15 15.24 -9.96
C ASN A 40 2.00 16.26 -10.13
N PHE A 41 0.78 15.94 -9.70
CA PHE A 41 -0.35 16.88 -9.66
C PHE A 41 -0.33 17.81 -8.41
N THR A 42 0.84 18.00 -7.79
CA THR A 42 1.01 18.38 -6.38
C THR A 42 1.42 19.83 -6.10
N ASP A 43 1.44 20.72 -7.11
CA ASP A 43 2.04 22.04 -6.90
C ASP A 43 1.33 22.92 -5.87
N GLU A 44 0.07 22.68 -5.49
CA GLU A 44 -0.52 23.40 -4.36
C GLU A 44 -1.81 22.73 -3.89
N ALA A 45 -1.96 22.59 -2.57
CA ALA A 45 -3.08 21.98 -1.85
C ALA A 45 -3.10 20.45 -1.75
N MET A 46 -3.70 19.99 -0.66
CA MET A 46 -3.93 18.61 -0.20
C MET A 46 -4.81 17.78 -1.17
N GLY A 47 -4.63 17.94 -2.47
CA GLY A 47 -5.39 17.32 -3.55
C GLY A 47 -5.14 15.82 -3.66
N ILE A 48 -3.87 15.46 -3.63
CA ILE A 48 -3.37 14.12 -3.91
C ILE A 48 -2.26 13.76 -2.92
N ALA A 49 -2.57 12.95 -1.90
CA ALA A 49 -1.58 12.45 -0.95
C ALA A 49 -0.87 11.23 -1.55
N GLY A 50 0.33 11.44 -2.12
CA GLY A 50 1.15 10.35 -2.65
C GLY A 50 0.59 9.65 -3.89
N GLY A 51 -0.24 10.33 -4.69
CA GLY A 51 -0.86 9.78 -5.91
C GLY A 51 -2.32 9.32 -5.75
N ILE A 52 -2.89 9.37 -4.54
CA ILE A 52 -4.30 9.05 -4.24
C ILE A 52 -5.19 10.28 -4.47
N LEU A 53 -6.36 10.13 -5.09
CA LEU A 53 -7.37 11.19 -5.27
C LEU A 53 -8.08 11.52 -3.95
N PHE A 54 -7.41 12.26 -3.08
CA PHE A 54 -7.85 12.52 -1.71
C PHE A 54 -8.91 13.62 -1.64
N LEU A 55 -8.64 14.80 -2.23
CA LEU A 55 -9.54 15.94 -2.16
C LEU A 55 -10.90 15.70 -2.84
N PRO A 56 -10.98 15.10 -4.05
CA PRO A 56 -12.28 14.74 -4.64
C PRO A 56 -13.09 13.81 -3.72
N THR A 57 -12.42 12.89 -3.02
CA THR A 57 -13.06 11.98 -2.06
C THR A 57 -13.63 12.74 -0.88
N ILE A 58 -12.84 13.64 -0.26
CA ILE A 58 -13.30 14.47 0.86
C ILE A 58 -14.51 15.30 0.45
N LEU A 59 -14.42 16.04 -0.65
CA LEU A 59 -15.49 16.95 -1.10
C LEU A 59 -16.78 16.19 -1.40
N ALA A 60 -16.68 15.04 -2.07
CA ALA A 60 -17.85 14.22 -2.41
C ALA A 60 -18.49 13.59 -1.16
N LEU A 61 -17.70 13.13 -0.19
CA LEU A 61 -18.22 12.62 1.08
C LEU A 61 -18.84 13.74 1.93
N LEU A 62 -18.21 14.91 2.02
CA LEU A 62 -18.66 16.03 2.84
C LEU A 62 -19.97 16.62 2.32
N PHE A 63 -20.03 16.93 1.02
CA PHE A 63 -21.18 17.66 0.45
C PHE A 63 -22.29 16.76 -0.09
N ARG A 64 -21.96 15.53 -0.47
CA ARG A 64 -22.90 14.61 -1.13
C ARG A 64 -23.06 13.27 -0.42
N ASN A 65 -22.29 12.99 0.64
CA ASN A 65 -22.21 11.68 1.30
C ASN A 65 -22.11 10.53 0.29
N LYS A 66 -21.34 10.75 -0.79
CA LYS A 66 -21.19 9.79 -1.87
C LYS A 66 -19.72 9.64 -2.20
N TYR A 67 -19.25 8.40 -2.25
CA TYR A 67 -17.95 8.06 -2.77
C TYR A 67 -18.06 7.85 -4.28
N PRO A 68 -17.46 8.71 -5.13
CA PRO A 68 -17.56 8.55 -6.58
C PRO A 68 -16.87 7.25 -7.03
N SER A 69 -17.56 6.42 -7.82
CA SER A 69 -17.07 5.10 -8.22
C SER A 69 -15.76 5.15 -9.02
N TYR A 70 -15.58 6.16 -9.86
CA TYR A 70 -14.36 6.35 -10.64
C TYR A 70 -13.17 6.76 -9.78
N VAL A 71 -13.39 7.58 -8.74
CA VAL A 71 -12.36 7.93 -7.74
C VAL A 71 -11.96 6.70 -6.95
N LEU A 72 -12.94 5.89 -6.54
CA LEU A 72 -12.68 4.64 -5.85
C LEU A 72 -11.87 3.67 -6.71
N ALA A 73 -12.27 3.48 -7.97
CA ALA A 73 -11.59 2.60 -8.90
C ALA A 73 -10.12 3.02 -9.11
N PHE A 74 -9.87 4.31 -9.31
CA PHE A 74 -8.52 4.85 -9.42
C PHE A 74 -7.70 4.62 -8.15
N ASN A 75 -8.24 4.99 -6.98
CA ASN A 75 -7.55 4.82 -5.70
C ASN A 75 -7.20 3.36 -5.40
N LYS A 76 -8.10 2.43 -5.74
CA LYS A 76 -7.87 0.98 -5.61
C LYS A 76 -6.74 0.52 -6.54
N ALA A 77 -6.81 0.87 -7.82
CA ALA A 77 -5.82 0.49 -8.82
C ALA A 77 -4.44 1.06 -8.47
N PHE A 78 -4.38 2.31 -8.02
CA PHE A 78 -3.14 2.98 -7.62
C PHE A 78 -2.50 2.32 -6.39
N LEU A 79 -3.28 2.01 -5.35
CA LEU A 79 -2.76 1.32 -4.15
C LEU A 79 -2.28 -0.10 -4.46
N GLU A 80 -2.96 -0.83 -5.35
CA GLU A 80 -2.50 -2.14 -5.81
C GLU A 80 -1.19 -2.05 -6.61
N LEU A 81 -1.08 -1.08 -7.53
CA LEU A 81 0.15 -0.83 -8.28
C LEU A 81 1.30 -0.45 -7.35
N SER A 82 1.07 0.45 -6.39
CA SER A 82 2.05 0.85 -5.38
C SER A 82 2.55 -0.35 -4.57
N ASN A 83 1.64 -1.26 -4.18
CA ASN A 83 2.02 -2.51 -3.51
C ASN A 83 2.81 -3.45 -4.43
N ARG A 84 2.46 -3.58 -5.72
CA ARG A 84 3.25 -4.37 -6.69
C ARG A 84 4.70 -3.86 -6.79
N VAL A 85 4.88 -2.54 -6.84
CA VAL A 85 6.21 -1.92 -6.83
C VAL A 85 6.91 -2.17 -5.48
N THR A 86 6.19 -2.03 -4.37
CA THR A 86 6.72 -2.23 -3.02
C THR A 86 7.20 -3.67 -2.80
N ILE A 87 6.43 -4.69 -3.17
CA ILE A 87 6.85 -6.09 -3.02
C ILE A 87 8.06 -6.41 -3.88
N TYR A 88 8.19 -5.78 -5.06
CA TYR A 88 9.36 -5.91 -5.90
C TYR A 88 10.57 -5.29 -5.22
N LEU A 89 10.47 -4.03 -4.75
CA LEU A 89 11.56 -3.34 -4.03
C LEU A 89 11.98 -4.06 -2.75
N LEU A 90 11.04 -4.64 -2.01
CA LEU A 90 11.29 -5.39 -0.79
C LEU A 90 11.70 -6.85 -1.02
N VAL A 91 12.03 -7.21 -2.26
CA VAL A 91 12.59 -8.51 -2.66
C VAL A 91 11.61 -9.68 -2.42
N LEU A 92 10.31 -9.42 -2.30
CA LEU A 92 9.30 -10.46 -2.09
C LEU A 92 8.93 -11.22 -3.37
N THR A 93 9.12 -10.63 -4.55
CA THR A 93 8.88 -11.30 -5.85
C THR A 93 9.97 -10.99 -6.85
N ASP A 94 10.30 -11.95 -7.71
CA ASP A 94 11.25 -11.75 -8.83
C ASP A 94 10.59 -11.22 -10.10
N SER A 95 9.27 -11.32 -10.19
CA SER A 95 8.53 -10.79 -11.33
C SER A 95 8.58 -9.27 -11.35
N TYR A 96 8.98 -8.69 -12.47
CA TYR A 96 8.91 -7.24 -12.67
C TYR A 96 7.46 -6.77 -12.47
N PRO A 97 7.21 -5.66 -11.75
CA PRO A 97 5.86 -5.23 -11.43
C PRO A 97 5.05 -4.93 -12.68
N SER A 98 3.96 -5.66 -12.84
CA SER A 98 2.97 -5.41 -13.88
C SER A 98 2.26 -4.09 -13.62
N ILE A 99 2.07 -3.30 -14.69
CA ILE A 99 1.23 -2.09 -14.65
C ILE A 99 -0.22 -2.49 -14.39
N GLU A 100 -0.69 -3.53 -15.07
CA GLU A 100 -2.01 -4.11 -14.90
C GLU A 100 -2.12 -4.97 -13.63
N SER A 101 -3.35 -5.15 -13.16
CA SER A 101 -3.68 -6.03 -12.03
C SER A 101 -3.20 -7.47 -12.28
N ASN A 102 -2.69 -8.12 -11.24
CA ASN A 102 -2.17 -9.48 -11.30
C ASN A 102 -2.47 -10.18 -9.96
N GLU A 103 -2.57 -11.51 -9.97
CA GLU A 103 -2.75 -12.37 -8.81
C GLU A 103 -1.67 -12.23 -7.71
N LYS A 104 -0.49 -11.67 -8.03
CA LYS A 104 0.59 -11.44 -7.05
C LYS A 104 0.20 -10.52 -5.89
N VAL A 105 -0.64 -9.53 -6.13
CA VAL A 105 -1.11 -8.58 -5.11
C VAL A 105 -2.60 -8.41 -5.27
N ARG A 106 -3.34 -8.76 -4.22
CA ARG A 106 -4.78 -8.57 -4.16
C ARG A 106 -5.15 -7.83 -2.89
N LEU A 107 -5.88 -6.73 -3.05
CA LEU A 107 -6.40 -5.95 -1.93
C LEU A 107 -7.91 -6.11 -1.87
N ILE A 108 -8.41 -6.63 -0.75
CA ILE A 108 -9.85 -6.77 -0.52
C ILE A 108 -10.29 -5.56 0.29
N TYR A 109 -11.19 -4.77 -0.28
CA TYR A 109 -11.68 -3.54 0.32
C TYR A 109 -12.99 -3.76 1.08
N PRO A 110 -13.23 -3.02 2.18
CA PRO A 110 -14.51 -3.07 2.88
C PRO A 110 -15.64 -2.53 2.01
N GLU A 111 -16.86 -2.95 2.31
CA GLU A 111 -18.06 -2.50 1.61
C GLU A 111 -18.50 -1.11 2.11
N ILE A 112 -18.52 -0.13 1.20
CA ILE A 112 -18.83 1.27 1.53
C ILE A 112 -20.23 1.72 1.09
N ASP A 113 -21.01 0.85 0.41
CA ASP A 113 -22.31 1.17 -0.21
C ASP A 113 -22.36 2.56 -0.89
N GLY A 114 -21.37 2.83 -1.75
CA GLY A 114 -21.27 4.12 -2.46
C GLY A 114 -21.04 5.34 -1.56
N GLY A 115 -20.60 5.15 -0.31
CA GLY A 115 -20.32 6.19 0.67
C GLY A 115 -21.33 6.28 1.83
N LYS A 116 -22.48 5.59 1.77
CA LYS A 116 -23.53 5.69 2.80
C LYS A 116 -23.10 5.17 4.17
N ASN A 117 -22.19 4.20 4.18
CA ASN A 117 -21.64 3.65 5.43
C ASN A 117 -20.52 4.51 6.02
N LEU A 118 -20.20 5.64 5.38
CA LEU A 118 -19.13 6.55 5.79
C LEU A 118 -19.71 7.86 6.29
N SER A 119 -19.13 8.36 7.37
CA SER A 119 -19.50 9.66 7.92
C SER A 119 -18.97 10.82 7.05
N PRO A 120 -19.78 11.85 6.77
CA PRO A 120 -19.37 13.00 5.94
C PRO A 120 -18.22 13.82 6.54
N TRP A 121 -18.13 13.88 7.87
CA TRP A 121 -17.27 14.82 8.60
C TRP A 121 -15.92 14.23 9.02
N LEU A 122 -15.85 12.91 9.24
CA LEU A 122 -14.59 12.27 9.66
C LEU A 122 -13.44 12.45 8.68
N PRO A 123 -13.61 12.52 7.34
CA PRO A 123 -12.52 12.78 6.41
C PRO A 123 -11.63 13.98 6.77
N LEU A 124 -12.19 15.00 7.41
CA LEU A 124 -11.45 16.20 7.81
C LEU A 124 -10.47 15.97 8.98
N VAL A 125 -10.69 14.92 9.78
CA VAL A 125 -9.97 14.68 11.04
C VAL A 125 -9.18 13.37 11.03
N LYS A 126 -9.58 12.38 10.21
CA LYS A 126 -8.93 11.05 10.19
C LYS A 126 -7.43 11.09 9.91
N TRP A 127 -6.99 11.91 8.98
CA TRP A 127 -5.56 12.04 8.65
C TRP A 127 -4.74 12.56 9.84
N PHE A 128 -5.34 13.37 10.71
CA PHE A 128 -4.75 13.82 11.97
C PHE A 128 -4.80 12.73 13.05
N LEU A 129 -5.92 12.02 13.20
CA LEU A 129 -6.04 10.89 14.13
C LEU A 129 -5.09 9.72 13.78
N ALA A 130 -4.64 9.66 12.54
CA ALA A 130 -3.66 8.68 12.08
C ALA A 130 -2.21 9.02 12.47
N ILE A 131 -1.92 10.18 13.10
CA ILE A 131 -0.56 10.54 13.53
C ILE A 131 0.10 9.46 14.40
N PRO A 132 -0.56 8.91 15.45
CA PRO A 132 0.02 7.81 16.23
C PRO A 132 0.31 6.56 15.39
N LEU A 133 -0.56 6.27 14.42
CA LEU A 133 -0.39 5.14 13.51
C LEU A 133 0.80 5.35 12.57
N TYR A 134 1.05 6.58 12.10
CA TYR A 134 2.23 6.88 11.30
C TYR A 134 3.52 6.69 12.08
N ILE A 135 3.56 7.09 13.35
CA ILE A 135 4.74 6.91 14.21
C ILE A 135 5.04 5.42 14.37
N VAL A 136 4.04 4.60 14.69
CA VAL A 136 4.19 3.14 14.80
C VAL A 136 4.53 2.53 13.43
N GLY A 137 3.90 3.02 12.36
CA GLY A 137 4.16 2.59 10.98
C GLY A 137 5.58 2.86 10.52
N LEU A 138 6.18 3.98 10.94
CA LEU A 138 7.59 4.27 10.68
C LEU A 138 8.51 3.27 11.38
N LEU A 139 8.23 2.93 12.65
CA LEU A 139 8.98 1.89 13.37
C LEU A 139 8.86 0.53 12.68
N TYR A 140 7.65 0.14 12.27
CA TYR A 140 7.42 -1.09 11.51
C TYR A 140 8.05 -1.05 10.11
N GLY A 141 8.12 0.11 9.47
CA GLY A 141 8.83 0.30 8.21
C GLY A 141 10.33 0.02 8.36
N LEU A 142 10.96 0.57 9.40
CA LEU A 142 12.37 0.28 9.71
C LEU A 142 12.59 -1.21 10.03
N TYR A 143 11.68 -1.82 10.78
CA TYR A 143 11.70 -3.26 11.05
C TYR A 143 11.62 -4.09 9.76
N GLY A 144 10.66 -3.78 8.89
CA GLY A 144 10.51 -4.43 7.58
C GLY A 144 11.75 -4.27 6.70
N LEU A 145 12.34 -3.07 6.66
CA LEU A 145 13.59 -2.83 5.92
C LEU A 145 14.76 -3.67 6.46
N ALA A 146 14.88 -3.80 7.79
CA ALA A 146 15.90 -4.65 8.39
C ALA A 146 15.70 -6.13 8.00
N LEU A 147 14.46 -6.63 8.01
CA LEU A 147 14.12 -7.97 7.57
C LEU A 147 14.43 -8.19 6.09
N THR A 148 14.03 -7.23 5.23
CA THR A 148 14.33 -7.24 3.80
C THR A 148 15.83 -7.27 3.54
N LEU A 149 16.64 -6.50 4.28
CA LEU A 149 18.09 -6.53 4.13
C LEU A 149 18.65 -7.92 4.48
N MET A 150 18.19 -8.53 5.57
CA MET A 150 18.59 -9.90 5.93
C MET A 150 18.12 -10.93 4.89
N ALA A 151 16.93 -10.76 4.33
CA ALA A 151 16.39 -11.64 3.29
C ALA A 151 17.12 -11.47 1.97
N TRP A 152 17.52 -10.26 1.61
CA TRP A 152 18.33 -9.97 0.43
C TRP A 152 19.67 -10.71 0.49
N PHE A 153 20.36 -10.69 1.63
CA PHE A 153 21.57 -11.50 1.83
C PHE A 153 21.32 -13.01 1.70
N SER A 154 20.16 -13.48 2.13
CA SER A 154 19.74 -14.88 1.97
C SER A 154 19.57 -15.19 0.48
N VAL A 155 18.76 -14.40 -0.24
CA VAL A 155 18.50 -14.58 -1.68
C VAL A 155 19.79 -14.57 -2.49
N VAL A 156 20.69 -13.62 -2.26
CA VAL A 156 21.96 -13.53 -3.01
C VAL A 156 22.85 -14.76 -2.77
N ARG A 157 22.88 -15.31 -1.54
CA ARG A 157 23.72 -16.47 -1.21
C ARG A 157 23.04 -17.78 -1.60
N THR A 158 21.89 -18.07 -1.02
CA THR A 158 21.19 -19.36 -1.10
C THR A 158 20.15 -19.41 -2.21
N GLY A 159 19.69 -18.28 -2.75
CA GLY A 159 18.57 -18.25 -3.69
C GLY A 159 17.22 -18.51 -3.01
N THR A 160 17.14 -18.35 -1.69
CA THR A 160 15.92 -18.59 -0.90
C THR A 160 15.59 -17.38 -0.03
N TYR A 161 14.31 -17.01 -0.02
CA TYR A 161 13.75 -15.99 0.85
C TYR A 161 13.16 -16.67 2.10
N PRO A 162 13.64 -16.38 3.33
CA PRO A 162 13.11 -17.02 4.53
C PRO A 162 11.64 -16.69 4.75
N GLU A 163 10.78 -17.71 4.79
CA GLU A 163 9.32 -17.59 4.92
C GLU A 163 8.91 -16.74 6.12
N ALA A 164 9.47 -17.00 7.31
CA ALA A 164 9.19 -16.21 8.51
C ALA A 164 9.48 -14.71 8.35
N LYS A 165 10.48 -14.33 7.52
CA LYS A 165 10.74 -12.91 7.24
C LYS A 165 9.75 -12.35 6.23
N ALA A 166 9.36 -13.16 5.25
CA ALA A 166 8.40 -12.76 4.24
C ALA A 166 7.05 -12.42 4.87
N GLU A 167 6.56 -13.29 5.74
CA GLU A 167 5.30 -13.10 6.46
C GLU A 167 5.30 -11.78 7.25
N GLU A 168 6.37 -11.50 7.99
CA GLU A 168 6.49 -10.26 8.75
C GLU A 168 6.54 -9.02 7.86
N VAL A 169 7.28 -9.05 6.74
CA VAL A 169 7.30 -7.94 5.78
C VAL A 169 5.90 -7.74 5.17
N VAL A 170 5.17 -8.81 4.85
CA VAL A 170 3.79 -8.74 4.35
C VAL A 170 2.85 -8.11 5.40
N LYS A 171 2.99 -8.46 6.69
CA LYS A 171 2.21 -7.82 7.77
C LYS A 171 2.49 -6.32 7.88
N VAL A 172 3.75 -5.90 7.69
CA VAL A 172 4.12 -4.48 7.65
C VAL A 172 3.46 -3.76 6.48
N ILE A 173 3.45 -4.37 5.28
CA ILE A 173 2.74 -3.83 4.11
C ILE A 173 1.23 -3.72 4.39
N ALA A 174 0.63 -4.78 4.95
CA ALA A 174 -0.78 -4.82 5.31
C ALA A 174 -1.14 -3.75 6.37
N PHE A 175 -0.24 -3.46 7.31
CA PHE A 175 -0.40 -2.37 8.28
C PHE A 175 -0.48 -1.01 7.59
N TRP A 176 0.45 -0.72 6.68
CA TRP A 176 0.40 0.53 5.89
C TRP A 176 -0.85 0.60 5.01
N ASN A 177 -1.29 -0.49 4.39
CA ASN A 177 -2.53 -0.53 3.62
C ASN A 177 -3.77 -0.20 4.48
N ARG A 178 -3.82 -0.65 5.74
CA ARG A 178 -4.90 -0.27 6.67
C ARG A 178 -4.88 1.24 6.97
N ILE A 179 -3.70 1.81 7.17
CA ILE A 179 -3.53 3.26 7.34
C ILE A 179 -4.00 4.01 6.09
N TYR A 180 -3.56 3.59 4.90
CA TYR A 180 -4.00 4.19 3.64
C TYR A 180 -5.52 4.11 3.47
N GLY A 181 -6.12 2.95 3.77
CA GLY A 181 -7.56 2.74 3.76
C GLY A 181 -8.34 3.71 4.65
N TYR A 182 -7.84 3.94 5.88
CA TYR A 182 -8.49 4.80 6.87
C TYR A 182 -8.26 6.29 6.58
N ALA A 183 -7.02 6.73 6.38
CA ALA A 183 -6.63 8.13 6.39
C ALA A 183 -6.69 8.82 5.03
N PHE A 184 -6.45 8.08 3.93
CA PHE A 184 -6.27 8.66 2.60
C PHE A 184 -7.33 8.17 1.60
N LEU A 185 -7.58 6.87 1.54
CA LEU A 185 -8.63 6.32 0.67
C LEU A 185 -10.01 6.56 1.26
N LEU A 186 -10.11 6.76 2.58
CA LEU A 186 -11.37 7.01 3.30
C LEU A 186 -12.43 5.93 3.06
N VAL A 187 -12.01 4.67 2.94
CA VAL A 187 -12.91 3.52 2.69
C VAL A 187 -13.41 2.87 3.98
N THR A 188 -12.94 3.32 5.14
CA THR A 188 -13.38 2.81 6.45
C THR A 188 -13.35 3.89 7.52
N ASP A 189 -14.36 3.92 8.39
CA ASP A 189 -14.42 4.78 9.58
C ASP A 189 -13.79 4.13 10.82
N LYS A 190 -13.52 2.81 10.76
CA LYS A 190 -12.97 2.05 11.88
C LYS A 190 -11.47 2.31 12.04
N TYR A 191 -11.08 2.77 13.22
CA TYR A 191 -9.67 3.04 13.55
C TYR A 191 -8.80 1.76 13.40
N PRO A 192 -7.66 1.81 12.68
CA PRO A 192 -6.72 0.69 12.57
C PRO A 192 -6.17 0.22 13.92
N SER A 193 -6.02 -1.10 14.07
CA SER A 193 -5.26 -1.67 15.18
C SER A 193 -3.77 -1.34 15.02
N PHE A 194 -3.08 -1.11 16.14
CA PHE A 194 -1.62 -0.96 16.16
C PHE A 194 -0.86 -2.26 15.90
N SER A 195 -1.54 -3.41 15.88
CA SER A 195 -0.91 -4.71 15.71
C SER A 195 -0.66 -5.08 14.24
N LEU A 196 0.44 -5.82 14.03
CA LEU A 196 0.74 -6.56 12.80
C LEU A 196 -0.09 -7.86 12.78
N ASN A 197 -1.36 -7.75 12.40
CA ASN A 197 -2.25 -8.89 12.15
C ASN A 197 -2.31 -9.20 10.67
#